data_AF-A0A924S528-F1
#
_entry.id   AF-A0A924S528-F1
#
_cell.length_a   1.000
_cell.length_b   1.000
_cell.length_c   1.000
_cell.angle_alpha   90.00
_cell.angle_beta   90.00
_cell.angle_gamma   90.00
#
_symmetry.space_group_name_H-M   'P 1'
#
loop_
_entity.id
_entity.type
_entity.pdbx_description
1 polymer ?
#
loop_
_entity_poly.entity_id
_entity_poly.type
_entity_poly.pdbx_seq_one_letter_code
_entity_poly.pdbx_strand_id
1 'polypeptide(L)'
;MTVSTAALLEDALCEIAGPATLPTSITIDYAGLPQVDALGLPSSKAWIERSTRSLIFAQAEVRAADGALVAAASAVFRRVIQT
;
A
#
# COMPACT_ATOMS: atom_id res chain seq x y z
N MET A 1 6.29 15.26 11.02
CA MET A 1 4.89 14.82 10.83
C MET A 1 4.85 13.32 11.07
N THR A 2 3.89 12.83 11.85
CA THR A 2 3.66 11.38 11.99
C THR A 2 2.97 10.90 10.72
N VAL A 3 3.60 10.00 9.96
CA VAL A 3 2.99 9.41 8.77
C VAL A 3 1.98 8.36 9.23
N SER A 4 0.74 8.41 8.72
CA SER A 4 -0.29 7.44 9.09
C SER A 4 -0.05 6.10 8.39
N THR A 5 -0.52 5.00 8.97
CA THR A 5 -0.46 3.67 8.33
C THR A 5 -1.15 3.69 6.96
N ALA A 6 -2.25 4.43 6.82
CA ALA A 6 -2.93 4.61 5.54
C ALA A 6 -2.00 5.26 4.50
N ALA A 7 -1.31 6.34 4.87
CA ALA A 7 -0.38 7.02 3.96
C ALA A 7 0.78 6.10 3.53
N LEU A 8 1.34 5.30 4.46
CA LEU A 8 2.38 4.32 4.12
C LEU A 8 1.92 3.27 3.11
N LEU A 9 0.67 2.82 3.23
CA LEU A 9 0.07 1.86 2.30
C LEU A 9 -0.24 2.51 0.95
N GLU A 10 -0.84 3.71 0.97
CA GLU A 10 -1.16 4.48 -0.25
C GLU A 10 0.09 4.79 -1.06
N ASP A 11 1.17 5.24 -0.40
CA ASP A 11 2.44 5.53 -1.05
C ASP A 11 3.04 4.27 -1.69
N ALA A 12 3.13 3.17 -0.94
CA ALA A 12 3.69 1.92 -1.45
C ALA A 12 2.88 1.33 -2.62
N LEU A 13 1.54 1.45 -2.55
CA LEU A 13 0.65 1.00 -3.62
C LEU A 13 0.77 1.90 -4.87
N CYS A 14 0.87 3.22 -4.71
CA CYS A 14 1.06 4.14 -5.82
C CYS A 14 2.43 3.95 -6.49
N GLU A 15 3.48 3.72 -5.69
CA GLU A 15 4.82 3.45 -6.19
C GLU A 15 4.84 2.21 -7.10
N ILE A 16 4.28 1.08 -6.65
CA ILE A 16 4.29 -0.15 -7.45
C ILE A 16 3.33 -0.10 -8.65
N ALA A 17 2.24 0.66 -8.57
CA ALA A 17 1.31 0.84 -9.69
C ALA A 17 1.92 1.71 -10.80
N GLY A 18 2.78 2.66 -10.43
CA GLY A 18 3.53 3.52 -11.34
C GLY A 18 2.78 4.77 -11.81
N PRO A 19 3.50 5.76 -12.37
CA PRO A 19 3.00 7.12 -12.61
C PRO A 19 1.94 7.23 -13.71
N ALA A 20 1.82 6.22 -14.58
CA ALA A 20 0.80 6.16 -15.63
C ALA A 20 -0.50 5.50 -15.17
N THR A 21 -0.80 5.58 -13.87
CA THR A 21 -2.00 5.01 -13.27
C THR A 21 -2.66 5.97 -12.30
N LEU A 22 -3.95 5.77 -12.06
CA LEU A 22 -4.71 6.51 -11.05
C LEU A 22 -5.47 5.50 -10.18
N PRO A 23 -5.54 5.70 -8.85
CA PRO A 23 -6.29 4.83 -7.97
C PRO A 23 -7.79 4.92 -8.26
N THR A 24 -8.44 3.77 -8.32
CA THR A 24 -9.89 3.63 -8.43
C THR A 24 -10.51 3.31 -7.08
N SER A 25 -9.88 2.44 -6.30
CA SER A 25 -10.31 2.06 -4.96
C SER A 25 -9.12 1.54 -4.15
N ILE A 26 -9.13 1.80 -2.84
CA ILE A 26 -8.21 1.21 -1.86
C ILE A 26 -9.05 0.74 -0.68
N THR A 27 -8.85 -0.52 -0.27
CA THR A 27 -9.43 -1.10 0.94
C THR A 27 -8.29 -1.39 1.90
N ILE A 28 -8.43 -0.97 3.17
CA ILE A 28 -7.43 -1.16 4.21
C ILE A 28 -8.05 -1.92 5.37
N ASP A 29 -7.43 -3.05 5.72
CA ASP A 29 -7.77 -3.88 6.86
C ASP A 29 -6.74 -3.64 7.97
N TYR A 30 -7.17 -3.02 9.07
CA TYR A 30 -6.31 -2.76 10.23
C TYR A 30 -6.30 -3.98 11.15
N ALA A 31 -5.12 -4.56 11.35
CA ALA A 31 -4.91 -5.75 12.19
C ALA A 31 -4.33 -5.40 13.57
N GLY A 32 -3.74 -4.21 13.74
CA GLY A 32 -3.15 -3.78 15.00
C GLY A 32 -2.82 -2.29 15.03
N LEU A 33 -2.40 -1.80 16.19
CA LEU A 33 -1.88 -0.43 16.30
C LEU A 33 -0.41 -0.41 15.85
N PRO A 34 0.02 0.57 15.05
CA PRO A 34 1.44 0.76 14.77
C PRO A 34 2.15 1.10 16.07
N GLN A 35 2.85 0.13 16.65
CA GLN A 35 3.66 0.36 17.82
C GLN A 35 4.98 0.98 17.35
N VAL A 36 5.16 2.27 17.63
CA VAL A 36 6.49 2.89 17.54
C VAL A 36 7.22 2.46 18.80
N ASP A 37 7.86 1.31 18.73
CA ASP A 37 8.68 0.79 19.81
C ASP A 37 10.18 1.03 19.53
N ALA A 38 11.02 0.61 20.46
CA ALA A 38 12.47 0.76 20.34
C ALA A 38 13.10 -0.08 19.21
N LEU A 39 12.32 -0.93 18.51
CA LEU A 39 12.80 -1.82 17.45
C LEU A 39 12.85 -1.14 16.08
N GLY A 40 12.20 0.01 15.91
CA GLY A 40 12.34 0.86 14.72
C GLY A 40 11.02 1.33 14.12
N LEU A 41 11.10 1.89 12.91
CA LEU A 41 9.92 2.34 12.18
C LEU A 41 9.22 1.16 11.49
N PRO A 42 7.88 1.17 11.39
CA PRO A 42 7.15 0.18 10.61
C PRO A 42 7.59 0.22 9.15
N SER A 43 7.61 -0.95 8.50
CA SER A 43 7.97 -1.09 7.10
C SER A 43 6.74 -1.41 6.25
N SER A 44 6.64 -0.78 5.08
CA SER A 44 5.63 -1.12 4.08
C SER A 44 6.25 -1.98 2.97
N LYS A 45 5.44 -2.89 2.42
CA LYS A 45 5.78 -3.66 1.23
C LYS A 45 4.54 -3.72 0.34
N ALA A 46 4.72 -3.54 -0.97
CA ALA A 46 3.66 -3.68 -1.95
C ALA A 46 4.08 -4.59 -3.12
N TRP A 47 3.10 -5.18 -3.79
CA TRP A 47 3.30 -5.99 -4.98
C TRP A 47 2.07 -5.96 -5.88
N ILE A 48 2.27 -6.25 -7.17
CA ILE A 48 1.17 -6.43 -8.13
C ILE A 48 0.75 -7.89 -8.07
N GLU A 49 -0.52 -8.12 -7.71
CA GLU A 49 -1.13 -9.45 -7.74
C GLU A 49 -1.56 -9.83 -9.16
N ARG A 50 -2.12 -8.86 -9.90
CA ARG A 50 -2.58 -9.04 -11.29
C ARG A 50 -2.53 -7.71 -12.04
N SER A 51 -2.20 -7.76 -13.34
CA SER A 51 -2.39 -6.64 -14.26
C SER A 51 -3.20 -7.07 -15.48
N THR A 52 -4.03 -6.16 -15.98
CA THR A 52 -4.71 -6.28 -17.28
C THR A 52 -4.28 -5.13 -18.20
N ARG A 53 -4.90 -5.04 -19.38
CA ARG A 53 -4.71 -3.92 -20.30
C ARG A 53 -5.12 -2.57 -19.69
N SER A 54 -6.13 -2.55 -18.82
CA SER A 54 -6.72 -1.31 -18.30
C SER A 54 -6.55 -1.12 -16.78
N LEU A 55 -6.33 -2.21 -16.04
CA LEU A 55 -6.30 -2.19 -14.58
C LEU A 55 -5.03 -2.82 -14.01
N ILE A 56 -4.64 -2.36 -12.82
CA ILE A 56 -3.63 -3.01 -11.95
C ILE A 56 -4.31 -3.32 -10.62
N PHE A 57 -4.15 -4.56 -10.16
CA PHE A 57 -4.56 -5.04 -8.84
C PHE A 57 -3.29 -5.21 -8.01
N ALA A 58 -3.15 -4.39 -6.97
CA ALA A 58 -1.99 -4.38 -6.10
C ALA A 58 -2.39 -4.68 -4.65
N GLN A 59 -1.47 -5.27 -3.91
CA GLN A 59 -1.59 -5.50 -2.48
C GLN A 59 -0.43 -4.84 -1.76
N ALA A 60 -0.65 -4.47 -0.51
CA ALA A 60 0.38 -3.97 0.36
C ALA A 60 0.16 -4.41 1.80
N GLU A 61 1.24 -4.45 2.57
CA GLU A 61 1.22 -4.68 4.01
C GLU A 61 2.11 -3.66 4.70
N VAL A 62 1.70 -3.26 5.91
CA VAL A 62 2.57 -2.59 6.87
C VAL A 62 2.82 -3.56 8.02
N ARG A 63 4.10 -3.75 8.34
CA ARG A 63 4.54 -4.57 9.46
C ARG A 63 5.29 -3.72 10.47
N ALA A 64 5.07 -3.98 11.74
CA ALA A 64 5.89 -3.46 12.82
C ALA A 64 7.30 -4.03 12.73
N ALA A 65 8.25 -3.45 13.47
CA ALA A 65 9.66 -3.86 13.43
C ALA A 65 9.89 -5.29 13.94
N ASP A 66 9.00 -5.83 14.77
CA ASP A 66 8.96 -7.23 15.19
C ASP A 66 8.36 -8.18 14.14
N GLY A 67 7.90 -7.66 13.01
CA GLY A 67 7.28 -8.39 11.91
C GLY A 67 5.76 -8.58 12.04
N ALA A 68 5.14 -8.12 13.13
CA ALA A 68 3.70 -8.19 13.34
C ALA A 68 2.95 -7.38 12.28
N LEU A 69 1.84 -7.92 11.76
CA LEU A 69 1.01 -7.23 10.78
C LEU A 69 0.25 -6.09 11.47
N VAL A 70 0.46 -4.86 10.99
CA VAL A 70 -0.26 -3.67 11.45
C VAL A 70 -1.51 -3.46 10.59
N ALA A 71 -1.34 -3.52 9.27
CA ALA A 71 -2.44 -3.40 8.33
C ALA A 71 -2.08 -4.05 7.00
N ALA A 72 -3.11 -4.50 6.28
CA ALA A 72 -3.01 -4.92 4.89
C ALA A 72 -3.91 -4.03 4.03
N ALA A 73 -3.57 -3.89 2.75
CA ALA A 73 -4.38 -3.16 1.79
C ALA A 73 -4.45 -3.90 0.46
N SER A 74 -5.59 -3.73 -0.20
CA SER A 74 -5.78 -4.09 -1.60
C SER A 74 -6.24 -2.87 -2.37
N ALA A 75 -5.67 -2.64 -3.55
CA ALA A 75 -5.99 -1.50 -4.40
C ALA A 75 -6.18 -1.89 -5.85
N VAL A 76 -7.08 -1.15 -6.51
CA VAL A 76 -7.31 -1.20 -7.94
C VAL A 76 -6.93 0.14 -8.53
N PHE A 77 -6.05 0.11 -9.53
CA PHE A 77 -5.66 1.28 -10.31
C PHE A 77 -6.16 1.15 -11.73
N ARG A 78 -6.56 2.26 -12.36
CA ARG A 78 -6.79 2.35 -13.80
C ARG A 78 -5.55 2.93 -14.49
N ARG A 79 -5.21 2.41 -15.67
CA ARG A 79 -4.17 3.00 -16.52
C ARG A 79 -4.72 4.27 -17.18
N VAL A 80 -3.91 5.32 -17.22
CA VAL A 80 -4.21 6.51 -18.01
C VAL A 80 -3.62 6.35 -19.42
N ILE A 81 -4.44 6.58 -20.43
CA ILE A 81 -3.97 6.69 -21.80
C ILE A 81 -3.45 8.13 -21.91
N GLN A 82 -2.15 8.32 -22.15
CA GLN A 82 -1.66 9.63 -22.56
C GLN A 82 -2.24 9.91 -23.95
N THR A 83 -3.16 10.87 -24.00
CA THR A 83 -3.76 11.35 -25.26
C THR A 83 -2.90 12.47 -25.82
#